data_AF-A0A9Y2E6D0-F1
#
_entry.id   AF-A0A9Y2E6D0-F1
#
_cell.length_a   1.000
_cell.length_b   1.000
_cell.length_c   1.000
_cell.angle_alpha   90.00
_cell.angle_beta   90.00
_cell.angle_gamma   90.00
#
_symmetry.space_group_name_H-M   'P 1'
#
loop_
_entity.id
_entity.type
_entity.pdbx_description
1 polymer ?
#
loop_
_entity_poly.entity_id
_entity_poly.type
_entity_poly.pdbx_seq_one_letter_code
_entity_poly.pdbx_strand_id
1 'polypeptide(L)'
;MFSHTMARTVVLGVIGSDAHVVGITILEQAFSAAGFDVVNLGVQTSQAEFAEAAVEHDAEAVLVSSLYGHAEQDCRGFHDVLEDAGVDAITYIGGNLAVGQDDFEQTRETFETFGFDRVFDSETDPEEAIAALERDLETTTTETDRATVTS
;
A
#
# COMPACT_ATOMS: atom_id res chain seq x y z
N MET A 1 -30.20 -10.22 3.52
CA MET A 1 -29.06 -9.64 2.79
C MET A 1 -28.02 -9.30 3.83
N PHE A 2 -27.10 -10.22 4.09
CA PHE A 2 -25.86 -9.84 4.77
C PHE A 2 -24.97 -9.37 3.64
N SER A 3 -24.90 -8.05 3.41
CA SER A 3 -23.69 -7.51 2.79
C SER A 3 -22.58 -7.88 3.75
N HIS A 4 -21.81 -8.90 3.37
CA HIS A 4 -20.57 -9.22 4.07
C HIS A 4 -19.66 -8.05 3.73
N THR A 5 -19.69 -7.00 4.56
CA THR A 5 -18.62 -6.02 4.56
C THR A 5 -17.44 -6.80 5.13
N MET A 6 -16.72 -7.53 4.26
CA MET A 6 -15.40 -8.06 4.60
C MET A 6 -14.63 -6.91 5.24
N ALA A 7 -14.00 -7.17 6.39
CA ALA A 7 -13.10 -6.19 6.97
C ALA A 7 -12.03 -5.90 5.91
N ARG A 8 -11.96 -4.65 5.47
CA ARG A 8 -11.02 -4.22 4.43
C ARG A 8 -9.68 -4.06 5.10
N THR A 9 -8.86 -5.10 5.07
CA THR A 9 -7.59 -5.12 5.79
C THR A 9 -6.52 -4.42 4.98
N VAL A 10 -5.77 -3.55 5.65
CA VAL A 10 -4.73 -2.71 5.06
C VAL A 10 -3.45 -2.90 5.85
N VAL A 11 -2.41 -3.37 5.18
CA VAL A 11 -1.08 -3.54 5.78
C VAL A 11 -0.28 -2.27 5.57
N LEU A 12 0.24 -1.70 6.65
CA LEU A 12 1.11 -0.53 6.64
C LEU A 12 2.49 -0.94 7.15
N GLY A 13 3.55 -0.42 6.53
CA GLY A 13 4.90 -0.57 7.06
C GLY A 13 5.85 0.49 6.52
N VAL A 14 6.96 0.69 7.22
CA VAL A 14 8.07 1.50 6.73
C VAL A 14 9.18 0.56 6.27
N ILE A 15 9.51 0.61 4.97
CA ILE A 15 10.45 -0.34 4.36
C ILE A 15 11.91 0.05 4.63
N GLY A 16 12.77 -0.97 4.79
CA GLY A 16 14.21 -0.80 4.75
C GLY A 16 14.82 -0.40 6.11
N SER A 17 15.69 0.60 6.14
CA SER A 17 16.34 1.10 7.38
C SER A 17 15.73 2.39 7.92
N ASP A 18 14.57 2.77 7.41
CA ASP A 18 13.89 3.99 7.83
C ASP A 18 13.21 3.82 9.20
N ALA A 19 13.46 4.77 10.11
CA ALA A 19 12.95 4.76 11.48
C ALA A 19 11.86 5.81 11.72
N HIS A 20 11.31 6.41 10.66
CA HIS A 20 10.33 7.48 10.76
C HIS A 20 8.92 6.91 11.02
N VAL A 21 8.62 6.74 12.30
CA VAL A 21 7.31 6.26 12.78
C VAL A 21 6.17 7.26 12.53
N VAL A 22 6.45 8.55 12.42
CA VAL A 22 5.39 9.59 12.44
C VAL A 22 4.42 9.45 11.26
N GLY A 23 4.92 9.25 10.04
CA GLY A 23 4.08 9.14 8.85
C GLY A 23 3.15 7.93 8.93
N ILE A 24 3.68 6.76 9.27
CA ILE A 24 2.90 5.53 9.37
C ILE A 24 1.89 5.58 10.52
N THR A 25 2.20 6.20 11.65
CA THR A 25 1.24 6.37 12.76
C THR A 25 0.09 7.32 12.41
N ILE A 26 0.33 8.32 11.55
CA ILE A 26 -0.74 9.20 11.04
C ILE A 26 -1.64 8.42 10.09
N LEU A 27 -1.04 7.65 9.16
CA LEU A 27 -1.78 6.79 8.24
C LEU A 27 -2.61 5.75 9.01
N GLU A 28 -2.03 5.07 10.00
CA GLU A 28 -2.73 4.10 10.83
C GLU A 28 -3.99 4.69 11.45
N GLN A 29 -3.88 5.87 12.08
CA GLN A 29 -5.01 6.55 12.70
C GLN A 29 -6.05 6.97 11.67
N ALA A 30 -5.63 7.46 10.51
CA ALA A 30 -6.54 7.92 9.46
C ALA A 30 -7.31 6.76 8.82
N PHE A 31 -6.63 5.68 8.43
CA PHE A 31 -7.25 4.48 7.86
C PHE A 31 -8.16 3.78 8.88
N SER A 32 -7.71 3.68 10.15
CA SER A 32 -8.55 3.12 11.21
C SER A 32 -9.79 3.99 11.48
N ALA A 33 -9.66 5.32 11.44
CA ALA A 33 -10.80 6.24 11.57
C ALA A 33 -11.78 6.16 10.39
N ALA A 34 -11.28 5.84 9.19
CA ALA A 34 -12.10 5.57 8.01
C ALA A 34 -12.78 4.20 8.04
N GLY A 35 -12.45 3.34 9.01
CA GLY A 35 -13.09 2.04 9.22
C GLY A 35 -12.39 0.85 8.57
N PHE A 36 -11.15 1.02 8.11
CA PHE A 36 -10.31 -0.08 7.65
C PHE A 36 -9.71 -0.85 8.83
N ASP A 37 -9.46 -2.15 8.62
CA ASP A 37 -8.69 -2.96 9.59
C ASP A 37 -7.21 -2.76 9.28
N VAL A 38 -6.48 -2.10 10.18
CA VAL A 38 -5.11 -1.67 9.90
C VAL A 38 -4.10 -2.57 10.60
N VAL A 39 -3.23 -3.19 9.82
CA VAL A 39 -2.11 -4.01 10.30
C VAL A 39 -0.82 -3.22 10.12
N ASN A 40 -0.33 -2.62 11.20
CA ASN A 40 0.91 -1.85 11.18
C ASN A 40 2.12 -2.74 11.55
N LEU A 41 3.00 -2.97 10.57
CA LEU A 41 4.26 -3.73 10.72
C LEU A 41 5.37 -2.90 11.38
N GLY A 42 5.16 -1.60 11.55
CA GLY A 42 6.08 -0.68 12.19
C GLY A 42 7.18 -0.18 11.26
N VAL A 43 8.38 -0.06 11.80
CA VAL A 43 9.55 0.44 11.09
C VAL A 43 10.57 -0.64 10.82
N GLN A 44 11.38 -0.40 9.79
CA GLN A 44 12.42 -1.31 9.34
C GLN A 44 11.89 -2.67 8.89
N THR A 45 10.72 -2.67 8.27
CA THR A 45 10.03 -3.86 7.79
C THR A 45 10.66 -4.35 6.49
N SER A 46 10.85 -5.67 6.39
CA SER A 46 11.40 -6.30 5.18
C SER A 46 10.32 -6.59 4.13
N GLN A 47 10.70 -6.72 2.85
CA GLN A 47 9.78 -7.09 1.77
C GLN A 47 9.02 -8.39 2.07
N ALA A 48 9.70 -9.38 2.66
CA ALA A 48 9.11 -10.65 3.03
C ALA A 48 8.03 -10.49 4.11
N GLU A 49 8.29 -9.68 5.15
CA GLU A 49 7.30 -9.45 6.20
C GLU A 49 6.04 -8.76 5.69
N PHE A 50 6.16 -7.85 4.72
CA PHE A 50 4.99 -7.28 4.05
C PHE A 50 4.17 -8.35 3.32
N ALA A 51 4.82 -9.24 2.58
CA ALA A 51 4.16 -10.32 1.87
C ALA A 51 3.51 -11.32 2.84
N GLU A 52 4.22 -11.74 3.88
CA GLU A 52 3.72 -12.62 4.93
C GLU A 52 2.49 -12.00 5.61
N ALA A 53 2.58 -10.75 6.05
CA ALA A 53 1.45 -10.06 6.68
C ALA A 53 0.26 -9.89 5.74
N ALA A 54 0.51 -9.58 4.46
CA ALA A 54 -0.56 -9.46 3.47
C ALA A 54 -1.30 -10.79 3.26
N VAL A 55 -0.57 -11.92 3.23
CA VAL A 55 -1.17 -13.26 3.16
C VAL A 55 -1.89 -13.63 4.46
N GLU A 56 -1.25 -13.41 5.62
CA GLU A 56 -1.79 -13.78 6.93
C GLU A 56 -3.10 -13.06 7.26
N HIS A 57 -3.22 -11.81 6.79
CA HIS A 57 -4.34 -10.93 7.09
C HIS A 57 -5.32 -10.75 5.92
N ASP A 58 -5.11 -11.44 4.79
CA ASP A 58 -5.91 -11.32 3.56
C ASP A 58 -6.06 -9.83 3.17
N ALA A 59 -4.92 -9.13 3.12
CA ALA A 59 -4.89 -7.69 2.93
C ALA A 59 -5.36 -7.31 1.52
N GLU A 60 -6.28 -6.36 1.43
CA GLU A 60 -6.69 -5.80 0.13
C GLU A 60 -5.72 -4.72 -0.36
N ALA A 61 -4.96 -4.11 0.56
CA ALA A 61 -3.95 -3.12 0.21
C ALA A 61 -2.71 -3.18 1.10
N VAL A 62 -1.57 -2.87 0.49
CA VAL A 62 -0.26 -2.77 1.13
C VAL A 62 0.30 -1.37 0.91
N LEU A 63 0.44 -0.60 1.98
CA LEU A 63 1.03 0.75 1.96
C LEU A 63 2.45 0.69 2.51
N VAL A 64 3.38 1.11 1.67
CA VAL A 64 4.80 1.18 1.96
C VAL A 64 5.18 2.64 2.17
N SER A 65 5.78 2.95 3.32
CA SER A 65 6.31 4.28 3.59
C SER A 65 7.84 4.28 3.56
N SER A 66 8.43 5.32 2.97
CA SER A 66 9.88 5.55 2.97
C SER A 66 10.18 7.05 3.01
N LEU A 67 11.02 7.50 3.96
CA LEU A 67 11.33 8.92 4.16
C LEU A 67 12.82 9.26 4.00
N TYR A 68 13.68 8.26 3.80
CA TYR A 68 15.13 8.42 3.69
C TYR A 68 15.66 8.43 2.24
N GLY A 69 14.75 8.43 1.26
CA GLY A 69 15.06 8.69 -0.15
C GLY A 69 15.74 7.56 -0.93
N HIS A 70 15.85 6.37 -0.36
CA HIS A 70 16.40 5.19 -1.06
C HIS A 70 15.31 4.14 -1.34
N ALA A 71 14.06 4.57 -1.48
CA ALA A 71 12.93 3.68 -1.70
C ALA A 71 13.10 2.82 -2.97
N GLU A 72 13.76 3.34 -4.01
CA GLU A 72 14.07 2.55 -5.22
C GLU A 72 14.87 1.29 -4.89
N GLN A 73 15.86 1.38 -4.01
CA GLN A 73 16.71 0.24 -3.65
C GLN A 73 15.94 -0.78 -2.80
N ASP A 74 15.10 -0.29 -1.88
CA ASP A 74 14.32 -1.15 -0.99
C ASP A 74 13.14 -1.81 -1.67
N CYS A 75 12.50 -1.13 -2.62
CA CYS A 75 11.33 -1.63 -3.34
C CYS A 75 11.71 -2.49 -4.55
N ARG A 76 12.98 -2.54 -4.92
CA ARG A 76 13.44 -3.38 -6.03
C ARG A 76 13.17 -4.87 -5.71
N GLY A 77 12.37 -5.50 -6.56
CA GLY A 77 11.94 -6.89 -6.38
C GLY A 77 10.78 -7.08 -5.39
N PHE A 78 10.22 -5.99 -4.86
CA PHE A 78 9.11 -6.07 -3.90
C PHE A 78 7.87 -6.74 -4.52
N HIS A 79 7.53 -6.34 -5.75
CA HIS A 79 6.37 -6.91 -6.44
C HIS A 79 6.59 -8.38 -6.81
N ASP A 80 7.82 -8.79 -7.17
CA ASP A 80 8.16 -10.20 -7.35
C ASP A 80 7.96 -11.02 -6.06
N VAL A 81 8.28 -10.45 -4.89
CA VAL A 81 8.07 -11.11 -3.59
C VAL A 81 6.58 -11.23 -3.27
N LEU A 82 5.78 -10.20 -3.55
CA LEU A 82 4.33 -10.26 -3.40
C LEU A 82 3.71 -11.31 -4.34
N GLU A 83 4.14 -11.34 -5.61
CA GLU A 83 3.67 -12.31 -6.61
C GLU A 83 4.03 -13.75 -6.21
N ASP A 84 5.27 -14.01 -5.76
CA ASP A 84 5.71 -15.34 -5.32
C ASP A 84 4.93 -15.82 -4.07
N ALA A 85 4.54 -14.89 -3.20
CA ALA A 85 3.68 -15.16 -2.04
C ALA A 85 2.19 -15.31 -2.41
N GLY A 86 1.80 -14.99 -3.64
CA GLY A 86 0.40 -15.03 -4.11
C GLY A 86 -0.46 -13.89 -3.56
N VAL A 87 0.13 -12.73 -3.28
CA VAL A 87 -0.56 -11.53 -2.81
C VAL A 87 -1.08 -10.73 -3.98
N ASP A 88 -2.41 -10.57 -4.06
CA ASP A 88 -3.12 -9.79 -5.09
C ASP A 88 -3.64 -8.45 -4.52
N ALA A 89 -2.86 -7.85 -3.62
CA ALA A 89 -3.22 -6.63 -2.90
C ALA A 89 -2.80 -5.38 -3.68
N ILE A 90 -3.60 -4.32 -3.59
CA ILE A 90 -3.26 -3.05 -4.23
C ILE A 90 -2.08 -2.42 -3.48
N THR A 91 -1.04 -2.04 -4.22
CA THR A 91 0.20 -1.53 -3.61
C THR A 91 0.30 -0.02 -3.71
N TYR A 92 0.66 0.58 -2.59
CA TYR A 92 0.77 2.01 -2.40
C TYR A 92 2.16 2.31 -1.86
N ILE A 93 2.77 3.38 -2.33
CA ILE A 93 4.04 3.86 -1.78
C ILE A 93 3.99 5.36 -1.51
N GLY A 94 4.51 5.79 -0.36
CA GLY A 94 4.38 7.17 0.11
C GLY A 94 5.60 7.68 0.89
N GLY A 95 5.88 8.97 0.76
CA GLY A 95 6.89 9.68 1.55
C GLY A 95 7.95 10.35 0.70
N ASN A 96 9.19 10.39 1.22
CA ASN A 96 10.34 10.96 0.53
C ASN A 96 11.12 9.82 -0.12
N LEU A 97 10.74 9.49 -1.35
CA LEU A 97 11.15 8.28 -2.05
C LEU A 97 12.53 8.37 -2.73
N ALA A 98 12.98 9.58 -3.07
CA ALA A 98 14.25 9.84 -3.76
C ALA A 98 15.08 10.92 -3.03
N VAL A 99 16.40 10.76 -2.99
CA VAL A 99 17.32 11.79 -2.47
C VAL A 99 17.71 12.76 -3.59
N GLY A 100 17.08 13.93 -3.63
CA GLY A 100 17.43 14.96 -4.61
C GLY A 100 16.32 15.99 -4.82
N GLN A 101 16.61 17.05 -5.58
CA GLN A 101 15.56 17.89 -6.20
C GLN A 101 15.04 17.19 -7.47
N ASP A 102 14.79 15.90 -7.38
CA ASP A 102 14.23 15.15 -8.49
C ASP A 102 12.76 15.54 -8.61
N ASP A 103 12.33 15.75 -9.85
CA ASP A 103 10.94 16.03 -10.15
C ASP A 103 10.08 14.85 -9.67
N PHE A 104 9.10 15.11 -8.80
CA PHE A 104 8.27 14.04 -8.22
C PHE A 104 7.57 13.23 -9.30
N GLU A 105 7.27 13.84 -10.46
CA GLU A 105 6.71 13.15 -11.62
C GLU A 105 7.60 11.99 -12.09
N GLN A 106 8.91 12.20 -12.20
CA GLN A 106 9.85 11.14 -12.58
C GLN A 106 9.96 10.04 -11.52
N THR A 107 9.94 10.44 -10.25
CA THR A 107 9.94 9.50 -9.13
C THR A 107 8.71 8.59 -9.22
N ARG A 108 7.55 9.20 -9.43
CA ARG A 108 6.29 8.50 -9.63
C ARG A 108 6.33 7.52 -10.80
N GLU A 109 6.77 7.96 -11.98
CA GLU A 109 6.88 7.08 -13.16
C GLU A 109 7.78 5.86 -12.90
N THR A 110 8.83 6.04 -12.08
CA THR A 110 9.75 4.96 -11.70
C THR A 110 9.05 3.91 -10.85
N PHE A 111 8.29 4.31 -9.82
CA PHE A 111 7.56 3.38 -8.96
C PHE A 111 6.35 2.76 -9.67
N GLU A 112 5.65 3.50 -10.53
CA GLU A 112 4.61 2.93 -11.41
C GLU A 112 5.21 1.85 -12.33
N THR A 113 6.45 2.03 -12.82
CA THR A 113 7.18 1.02 -13.60
C THR A 113 7.56 -0.21 -12.77
N PHE A 114 7.78 -0.07 -11.45
CA PHE A 114 7.98 -1.21 -10.54
C PHE A 114 6.69 -1.96 -10.21
N GLY A 115 5.53 -1.47 -10.65
CA GLY A 115 4.24 -2.11 -10.42
C GLY A 115 3.45 -1.55 -9.24
N PHE A 116 3.86 -0.42 -8.65
CA PHE A 116 3.02 0.24 -7.65
C PHE A 116 1.80 0.87 -8.30
N ASP A 117 0.62 0.65 -7.71
CA ASP A 117 -0.64 1.16 -8.22
C ASP A 117 -0.81 2.66 -7.93
N ARG A 118 -0.34 3.09 -6.74
CA ARG A 118 -0.37 4.48 -6.31
C ARG A 118 0.96 4.91 -5.70
N VAL A 119 1.41 6.10 -6.11
CA VAL A 119 2.63 6.74 -5.60
C VAL A 119 2.26 8.12 -5.05
N PHE A 120 2.60 8.35 -3.79
CA PHE A 120 2.37 9.58 -3.05
C PHE A 120 3.68 10.17 -2.53
N ASP A 121 3.70 11.48 -2.36
CA ASP A 121 4.83 12.19 -1.79
C ASP A 121 4.59 12.47 -0.29
N SER A 122 5.56 13.09 0.38
CA SER A 122 5.44 13.43 1.81
C SER A 122 4.45 14.56 2.12
N GLU A 123 4.03 15.34 1.13
CA GLU A 123 3.04 16.42 1.24
C GLU A 123 1.60 15.93 1.01
N THR A 124 1.42 14.70 0.50
CA THR A 124 0.09 14.12 0.27
C THR A 124 -0.66 13.93 1.58
N ASP A 125 -1.89 14.43 1.65
CA ASP A 125 -2.79 14.22 2.79
C ASP A 125 -3.27 12.75 2.89
N PRO A 126 -3.35 12.17 4.10
CA PRO A 126 -3.81 10.79 4.28
C PRO A 126 -5.25 10.58 3.81
N GLU A 127 -6.08 11.63 3.82
CA GLU A 127 -7.44 11.60 3.29
C GLU A 127 -7.48 11.32 1.78
N GLU A 128 -6.49 11.79 1.02
CA GLU A 128 -6.39 11.48 -0.41
C GLU A 128 -6.03 10.01 -0.65
N ALA A 129 -5.11 9.46 0.16
CA ALA A 129 -4.77 8.04 0.09
C ALA A 129 -5.96 7.14 0.45
N ILE A 130 -6.76 7.52 1.46
CA ILE A 130 -7.99 6.82 1.83
C ILE A 130 -9.02 6.88 0.70
N ALA A 131 -9.26 8.06 0.15
CA ALA A 131 -10.21 8.23 -0.94
C ALA A 131 -9.79 7.48 -2.21
N ALA A 132 -8.49 7.39 -2.48
CA ALA A 132 -7.93 6.57 -3.55
C ALA A 132 -8.20 5.08 -3.29
N LEU A 133 -7.91 4.59 -2.08
CA LEU A 133 -8.13 3.20 -1.72
C LEU A 133 -9.61 2.83 -1.80
N GLU A 134 -10.51 3.65 -1.27
CA GLU A 134 -11.95 3.39 -1.36
C GLU A 134 -12.40 3.20 -2.82
N ARG A 135 -11.96 4.08 -3.73
CA ARG A 135 -12.29 3.97 -5.16
C ARG A 135 -11.75 2.72 -5.82
N ASP A 136 -10.53 2.34 -5.45
CA ASP A 136 -9.84 1.20 -6.03
C ASP A 136 -10.53 -0.11 -5.63
N LEU A 137 -10.87 -0.24 -4.34
CA LEU A 137 -11.63 -1.37 -3.81
C LEU A 137 -13.08 -1.44 -4.36
N GLU A 138 -13.73 -0.29 -4.56
CA GLU A 138 -15.04 -0.22 -5.22
C GLU A 138 -15.00 -0.72 -6.67
N THR A 139 -13.89 -0.48 -7.37
CA THR A 139 -13.69 -0.91 -8.76
C THR A 139 -13.50 -2.43 -8.83
N THR A 140 -12.66 -3.01 -7.97
CA THR A 140 -12.41 -4.45 -7.88
C THR A 140 -13.68 -5.24 -7.49
N THR A 141 -14.53 -4.68 -6.63
CA THR A 141 -15.81 -5.31 -6.23
C THR A 141 -16.79 -5.43 -7.40
N THR A 142 -16.78 -4.49 -8.35
CA THR A 142 -17.74 -4.45 -9.46
C THR A 142 -17.43 -5.48 -10.55
N GLU A 143 -16.16 -5.87 -10.71
CA GLU A 143 -15.77 -6.88 -11.71
C GLU A 143 -16.07 -8.31 -11.25
N THR A 144 -15.96 -8.60 -9.95
CA THR A 144 -16.22 -9.94 -9.39
C THR A 144 -17.71 -10.34 -9.45
N ASP A 145 -18.65 -9.40 -9.32
CA ASP A 145 -20.10 -9.71 -9.37
C ASP A 145 -20.59 -10.08 -10.80
N ARG A 146 -19.84 -9.73 -11.85
CA ARG A 146 -20.22 -10.01 -13.25
C ARG A 146 -19.87 -11.42 -13.72
N ALA A 147 -19.06 -12.18 -12.99
CA ALA A 147 -18.61 -13.51 -13.41
C ALA A 147 -19.58 -14.66 -13.07
N THR A 148 -20.66 -14.42 -12.31
CA THR A 148 -21.58 -15.52 -11.87
C THR A 148 -22.88 -15.59 -12.69
N VAL A 149 -23.13 -14.69 -13.64
CA VAL A 149 -24.33 -14.76 -14.50
C VAL A 149 -23.96 -15.22 -15.91
N THR A 150 -23.39 -16.42 -16.05
CA THR A 150 -23.50 -17.25 -17.26
C THR A 150 -23.15 -18.69 -16.90
N SER A 151 -24.14 -19.45 -16.44
CA SER A 151 -24.19 -20.92 -16.50
C SER A 151 -25.64 -21.37 -16.54
#